data_AF-A0A7K4F7R0-F1
#
_entry.id   AF-A0A7K4F7R0-F1
#
_cell.length_a   1.000
_cell.length_b   1.000
_cell.length_c   1.000
_cell.angle_alpha   90.00
_cell.angle_beta   90.00
_cell.angle_gamma   90.00
#
_symmetry.space_group_name_H-M   'P 1'
#
loop_
_entity.id
_entity.type
_entity.pdbx_description
1 polymer ?
#
loop_
_entity_poly.entity_id
_entity_poly.type
_entity_poly.pdbx_seq_one_letter_code
_entity_poly.pdbx_strand_id
1 'polypeptide(L)'
;MLRRWFPLIAGVFAVLVGGSILFNTEPKEKDPEIVEMYSKAEVMIENGSFIEAIDIYSQIITAYPSEETAWHEKGKILNRLKMCSESLGHYAEYVELFPDSTRGMEGYGIAKKCLL
;
A
#
# COMPACT_ATOMS: atom_id res chain seq x y z
N MET A 1 -5.98 -28.08 -25.86
CA MET A 1 -5.87 -28.37 -24.41
C MET A 1 -4.40 -28.57 -24.07
N LEU A 2 -3.95 -27.80 -23.08
CA LEU A 2 -2.66 -27.74 -22.36
C LEU A 2 -1.54 -28.73 -22.73
N ARG A 3 -0.34 -28.17 -22.97
CA ARG A 3 0.86 -28.54 -22.21
C ARG A 3 1.83 -27.36 -22.11
N ARG A 4 1.91 -26.85 -20.88
CA ARG A 4 2.85 -25.88 -20.34
C ARG A 4 4.28 -26.42 -20.51
N TRP A 5 5.16 -25.66 -21.16
CA TRP A 5 6.61 -25.90 -21.13
C TRP A 5 7.31 -24.58 -20.83
N PHE A 6 7.68 -24.39 -19.56
CA PHE A 6 8.63 -23.38 -19.12
C PHE A 6 10.03 -24.01 -19.17
N PRO A 7 11.05 -23.28 -19.66
CA PRO A 7 12.36 -23.40 -19.08
C PRO A 7 12.74 -22.07 -18.39
N LEU A 8 12.81 -22.15 -17.06
CA LEU A 8 13.59 -21.25 -16.23
C LEU A 8 15.08 -21.53 -16.48
N ILE A 9 15.78 -20.71 -17.24
CA ILE A 9 17.20 -20.40 -16.98
C ILE A 9 17.43 -18.93 -17.28
N ALA A 10 17.58 -18.17 -16.21
CA ALA A 10 18.16 -16.84 -16.20
C ALA A 10 19.61 -16.91 -16.68
N GLY A 11 20.04 -15.95 -17.51
CA GLY A 11 21.46 -15.76 -17.76
C GLY A 11 21.80 -15.27 -19.16
N VAL A 12 21.85 -13.94 -19.29
CA VAL A 12 22.82 -13.21 -20.13
C VAL A 12 22.82 -13.55 -21.63
N PHE A 13 22.19 -12.69 -22.44
CA PHE A 13 22.83 -12.22 -23.68
C PHE A 13 22.44 -10.76 -23.92
N ALA A 14 23.43 -9.90 -23.67
CA ALA A 14 23.39 -8.48 -23.97
C ALA A 14 23.31 -8.24 -25.48
N VAL A 15 22.53 -7.24 -25.90
CA VAL A 15 22.79 -6.52 -27.15
C VAL A 15 22.62 -5.02 -26.88
N LEU A 16 23.76 -4.36 -26.76
CA LEU A 16 23.94 -2.91 -26.78
C LEU A 16 23.79 -2.42 -28.22
N VAL A 17 22.58 -2.04 -28.64
CA VAL A 17 22.39 -1.21 -29.85
C VAL A 17 21.26 -0.21 -29.58
N GLY A 18 21.59 1.08 -29.77
CA GLY A 18 20.76 2.28 -29.69
C GLY A 18 19.24 2.10 -29.57
N GLY A 19 18.74 2.37 -28.36
CA GLY A 19 17.32 2.46 -28.06
C GLY A 19 17.13 3.02 -26.66
N SER A 20 17.38 4.32 -26.50
CA SER A 20 17.06 5.04 -25.26
C SER A 20 15.58 4.83 -24.93
N ILE A 21 15.33 4.06 -23.87
CA ILE A 21 14.17 4.15 -22.98
C ILE A 21 12.81 4.14 -23.71
N LEU A 22 12.29 2.95 -23.96
CA LEU A 22 10.85 2.71 -23.87
C LEU A 22 10.58 1.42 -23.07
N PHE A 23 11.16 1.31 -21.87
CA PHE A 23 10.28 0.93 -20.76
C PHE A 23 9.39 2.14 -20.53
N ASN A 24 8.43 2.30 -21.45
CA ASN A 24 7.24 3.09 -21.22
C ASN A 24 6.59 2.39 -20.04
N THR A 25 6.93 2.83 -18.83
CA THR A 25 6.15 2.50 -17.65
C THR A 25 4.80 3.13 -17.93
N GLU A 26 3.90 2.37 -18.55
CA GLU A 26 2.50 2.72 -18.59
C GLU A 26 2.15 3.17 -17.17
N PRO A 27 1.57 4.37 -16.98
CA PRO A 27 1.15 4.79 -15.65
C PRO A 27 0.29 3.65 -15.13
N LYS A 28 0.73 3.02 -14.03
CA LYS A 28 0.08 1.84 -13.46
C LYS A 28 -1.37 2.25 -13.23
N GLU A 29 -2.25 1.87 -14.16
CA GLU A 29 -3.63 2.35 -14.19
C GLU A 29 -4.27 1.79 -12.92
N LYS A 30 -4.48 2.66 -11.94
CA LYS A 30 -5.08 2.25 -10.67
C LYS A 30 -6.47 1.72 -11.00
N ASP A 31 -6.78 0.52 -10.54
CA ASP A 31 -8.08 -0.07 -10.85
C ASP A 31 -9.18 0.92 -10.45
N PRO A 32 -10.16 1.17 -11.33
CA PRO A 32 -11.18 2.20 -11.10
C PRO A 32 -11.95 1.96 -9.79
N GLU A 33 -12.06 0.71 -9.36
CA GLU A 33 -12.63 0.32 -8.08
C GLU A 33 -11.85 0.90 -6.89
N ILE A 34 -10.52 0.84 -6.89
CA ILE A 34 -9.74 1.39 -5.76
C ILE A 34 -9.88 2.90 -5.70
N VAL A 35 -9.89 3.56 -6.88
CA VAL A 35 -10.02 5.01 -6.98
C VAL A 35 -11.34 5.48 -6.37
N GLU A 36 -12.44 4.80 -6.70
CA GLU A 36 -13.75 5.09 -6.11
C GLU A 36 -13.76 4.89 -4.59
N MET A 37 -13.14 3.81 -4.10
CA MET A 37 -13.02 3.55 -2.66
C MET A 37 -12.20 4.62 -1.93
N TYR A 38 -11.11 5.11 -2.53
CA TYR A 38 -10.32 6.21 -1.97
C TYR A 38 -11.15 7.50 -1.86
N SER A 39 -11.86 7.87 -2.93
CA SER A 39 -12.72 9.06 -2.90
C SER A 39 -13.82 8.93 -1.83
N LYS A 40 -14.41 7.73 -1.68
CA LYS A 40 -15.39 7.48 -0.62
C LYS A 40 -14.77 7.63 0.77
N ALA A 41 -13.57 7.08 1.00
CA ALA A 41 -12.88 7.18 2.27
C ALA A 41 -12.55 8.63 2.63
N GLU A 42 -12.12 9.44 1.65
CA GLU A 42 -11.84 10.87 1.85
C GLU A 42 -13.08 11.65 2.29
N VAL A 43 -14.22 11.44 1.63
CA VAL A 43 -15.51 12.03 2.04
C VAL A 43 -15.87 11.63 3.47
N MET A 44 -15.63 10.38 3.88
CA MET A 44 -15.88 9.94 5.26
C MET A 44 -14.96 10.64 6.26
N ILE A 45 -13.69 10.85 5.93
CA ILE A 45 -12.73 11.59 6.77
C ILE A 45 -13.18 13.04 6.93
N GLU A 46 -13.61 13.70 5.85
CA GLU A 46 -14.12 15.07 5.87
C GLU A 46 -15.38 15.20 6.73
N ASN A 47 -16.27 14.20 6.66
CA ASN A 47 -17.45 14.10 7.49
C ASN A 47 -17.15 13.70 8.96
N GLY A 48 -15.88 13.46 9.31
CA GLY A 48 -15.46 13.03 10.65
C GLY A 48 -15.77 11.57 10.98
N SER A 49 -16.23 10.79 10.01
CA SER A 49 -16.57 9.37 10.13
C SER A 49 -15.32 8.50 9.97
N PHE A 50 -14.38 8.64 10.90
CA PHE A 50 -13.07 8.00 10.84
C PHE A 50 -13.11 6.46 10.90
N ILE A 51 -14.09 5.89 11.60
CA ILE A 51 -14.25 4.43 11.72
C ILE A 51 -14.66 3.84 10.36
N GLU A 52 -15.62 4.45 9.68
CA GLU A 52 -16.04 4.01 8.34
C GLU A 52 -14.91 4.16 7.32
N ALA A 53 -14.10 5.22 7.42
CA ALA A 53 -12.91 5.38 6.59
C ALA A 53 -11.90 4.23 6.83
N ILE A 54 -11.66 3.85 8.09
CA ILE A 54 -10.81 2.69 8.43
C ILE A 54 -11.34 1.40 7.81
N ASP A 55 -12.66 1.19 7.83
CA ASP A 55 -13.28 0.00 7.22
C ASP A 55 -13.07 -0.02 5.70
N ILE A 56 -13.21 1.12 5.03
CA ILE A 56 -12.94 1.24 3.59
C ILE A 56 -11.48 0.94 3.30
N TYR A 57 -10.53 1.53 4.03
CA TYR A 57 -9.11 1.23 3.83
C TYR A 57 -8.77 -0.23 4.15
N SER A 58 -9.43 -0.84 5.13
CA SER A 58 -9.24 -2.26 5.44
C SER A 58 -9.72 -3.16 4.30
N GLN A 59 -10.82 -2.80 3.63
CA GLN A 59 -11.26 -3.49 2.41
C GLN A 59 -10.25 -3.33 1.28
N ILE A 60 -9.72 -2.12 1.05
CA ILE A 60 -8.67 -1.88 0.05
C ILE A 60 -7.44 -2.74 0.36
N ILE A 61 -6.98 -2.78 1.61
CA ILE A 61 -5.82 -3.59 2.03
C ILE A 61 -6.08 -5.09 1.80
N THR A 62 -7.31 -5.55 2.06
CA THR A 62 -7.66 -6.97 1.88
C THR A 62 -7.69 -7.37 0.40
N ALA A 63 -8.25 -6.52 -0.45
CA ALA A 63 -8.31 -6.75 -1.89
C ALA A 63 -6.96 -6.50 -2.59
N TYR A 64 -6.22 -5.49 -2.13
CA TYR A 64 -4.98 -5.00 -2.70
C TYR A 64 -3.90 -4.84 -1.62
N PRO A 65 -3.34 -5.95 -1.12
CA PRO A 65 -2.33 -5.89 -0.06
C PRO A 65 -1.06 -5.13 -0.48
N SER A 66 -0.79 -5.03 -1.78
CA SER A 66 0.32 -4.27 -2.34
C SER A 66 0.09 -2.75 -2.41
N GLU A 67 -1.12 -2.25 -2.12
CA GLU A 67 -1.42 -0.83 -2.13
C GLU A 67 -0.92 -0.17 -0.84
N GLU A 68 0.36 0.20 -0.84
CA GLU A 68 1.06 0.87 0.25
C GLU A 68 0.29 2.10 0.79
N THR A 69 -0.34 2.87 -0.09
CA THR A 69 -1.09 4.09 0.28
C THR A 69 -2.22 3.78 1.27
N ALA A 70 -2.94 2.65 1.10
CA ALA A 70 -4.05 2.28 1.98
C ALA A 70 -3.56 1.96 3.40
N TRP A 71 -2.42 1.27 3.50
CA TRP A 71 -1.77 0.98 4.78
C TRP A 71 -1.39 2.25 5.53
N HIS A 72 -0.78 3.21 4.83
CA HIS A 72 -0.41 4.50 5.40
C HIS A 72 -1.62 5.32 5.84
N GLU A 73 -2.65 5.44 5.01
CA GLU A 73 -3.85 6.23 5.31
C GLU A 73 -4.62 5.67 6.51
N LYS A 74 -4.82 4.35 6.58
CA LYS A 74 -5.43 3.69 7.74
C LYS A 74 -4.65 3.98 9.03
N GLY A 75 -3.32 3.79 9.00
CA GLY A 75 -2.47 4.06 10.16
C GLY A 75 -2.50 5.53 10.61
N LYS A 76 -2.57 6.48 9.66
CA LYS A 76 -2.69 7.91 9.94
C LYS A 76 -4.00 8.23 10.67
N ILE A 77 -5.10 7.60 10.27
CA ILE A 77 -6.41 7.78 10.92
C ILE A 77 -6.41 7.16 12.32
N LEU A 78 -5.84 5.97 12.51
CA LEU A 78 -5.71 5.34 13.82
C LEU A 78 -4.91 6.22 14.79
N ASN A 79 -3.80 6.82 14.32
CA ASN A 79 -3.05 7.81 15.09
C ASN A 79 -3.89 9.05 15.44
N ARG A 80 -4.70 9.55 14.49
CA ARG A 80 -5.60 10.70 14.72
C ARG A 80 -6.67 10.39 15.78
N LEU A 81 -7.16 9.16 15.82
CA LEU A 81 -8.09 8.66 16.82
C LEU A 81 -7.43 8.34 18.17
N LYS A 82 -6.10 8.48 18.28
CA LYS A 82 -5.31 8.09 19.46
C LYS A 82 -5.48 6.61 19.85
N MET A 83 -5.84 5.76 18.89
CA MET A 83 -5.92 4.31 19.06
C MET A 83 -4.51 3.72 18.91
N CYS A 84 -3.66 3.99 19.90
CA CYS A 84 -2.22 3.82 19.74
C CYS A 84 -1.76 2.37 19.78
N SER A 85 -2.50 1.48 20.48
CA SER A 85 -2.30 0.03 20.44
C SER A 85 -2.55 -0.55 19.05
N GLU A 86 -3.70 -0.21 18.46
CA GLU A 86 -4.14 -0.68 17.15
C GLU A 86 -3.27 -0.08 16.05
N SER A 87 -2.91 1.20 16.17
CA SER A 87 -1.96 1.85 15.26
C SER A 87 -0.60 1.16 15.28
N LEU A 88 -0.06 0.84 16.46
CA LEU A 88 1.23 0.17 16.56
C LEU A 88 1.19 -1.22 15.89
N GLY A 89 0.15 -2.01 16.15
CA GLY A 89 -0.03 -3.31 15.51
C GLY A 89 -0.13 -3.19 13.99
N HIS A 90 -0.94 -2.25 13.51
CA HIS A 90 -1.12 -1.99 12.07
C HIS A 90 0.18 -1.54 11.40
N TYR A 91 0.93 -0.62 12.00
CA TYR A 91 2.22 -0.19 11.47
C TYR A 91 3.30 -1.27 11.56
N ALA A 92 3.24 -2.18 12.53
CA ALA A 92 4.15 -3.32 12.61
C ALA A 92 3.95 -4.25 11.40
N GLU A 93 2.71 -4.65 11.12
CA GLU A 93 2.36 -5.44 9.92
C GLU A 93 2.75 -4.71 8.63
N TYR A 94 2.52 -3.39 8.60
CA TYR A 94 2.85 -2.57 7.45
C TYR A 94 4.36 -2.56 7.15
N VAL A 95 5.22 -2.41 8.17
CA VAL A 95 6.68 -2.45 8.00
C VAL A 95 7.18 -3.86 7.66
N GLU A 96 6.52 -4.92 8.13
CA GLU A 96 6.85 -6.29 7.73
C GLU A 96 6.58 -6.55 6.24
N LEU A 97 5.47 -6.02 5.72
CA LEU A 97 5.10 -6.15 4.31
C LEU A 97 5.91 -5.22 3.40
N PHE A 98 6.25 -4.02 3.88
CA PHE A 98 6.99 -3.00 3.15
C PHE A 98 8.22 -2.54 3.94
N PRO A 99 9.26 -3.39 4.03
CA PRO A 99 10.44 -3.11 4.86
C PRO A 99 11.24 -1.90 4.36
N ASP A 100 11.10 -1.50 3.10
CA ASP A 100 11.76 -0.32 2.54
C ASP A 100 10.89 0.96 2.61
N SER A 101 9.68 0.87 3.19
CA SER A 101 8.79 2.03 3.30
C SER A 101 9.20 2.96 4.44
N THR A 102 9.76 4.11 4.09
CA THR A 102 10.03 5.19 5.05
C THR A 102 8.75 5.63 5.77
N ARG A 103 7.61 5.70 5.05
CA ARG A 103 6.31 6.09 5.60
C ARG A 103 5.81 5.09 6.65
N GLY A 104 6.03 3.79 6.42
CA GLY A 104 5.73 2.74 7.39
C GLY A 104 6.57 2.89 8.66
N MET A 105 7.88 3.08 8.52
CA MET A 105 8.80 3.26 9.66
C MET A 105 8.51 4.52 10.48
N GLU A 106 8.23 5.64 9.81
CA GLU A 106 7.85 6.89 10.47
C GLU A 106 6.56 6.72 11.26
N GLY A 107 5.53 6.12 10.64
CA GLY A 107 4.26 5.84 11.29
C GLY A 107 4.38 4.90 12.47
N TYR A 108 5.21 3.85 12.35
CA TYR A 108 5.54 2.93 13.45
C TYR A 108 6.21 3.67 14.62
N GLY A 109 7.18 4.55 14.34
CA GLY A 109 7.84 5.36 15.36
C GLY A 109 6.87 6.30 16.10
N ILE A 110 5.96 6.94 15.37
CA ILE A 110 4.92 7.80 15.94
C ILE A 110 3.96 6.97 16.82
N ALA A 111 3.49 5.83 16.31
CA ALA A 111 2.57 4.95 17.04
C ALA A 111 3.21 4.42 18.34
N LYS A 112 4.48 4.01 18.27
CA LYS A 112 5.26 3.56 19.42
C LYS A 112 5.41 4.67 20.47
N LYS A 113 5.67 5.91 20.04
CA LYS A 113 5.79 7.05 20.95
C LYS A 113 4.46 7.38 21.63
N CYS A 114 3.32 7.15 20.96
CA CYS A 114 2.02 7.40 21.58
C CYS A 114 1.69 6.44 22.73
N LEU A 115 2.31 5.25 22.77
CA LEU A 115 2.11 4.26 23.84
C LEU A 115 3.01 4.48 25.07
N LEU A 116 4.00 5.37 24.98
CA LEU A 116 4.95 5.71 26.06
C LEU A 116 4.48 6.97 26.81
#